data_AF-A0A7T8GMY2-F1
#
_entry.id   AF-A0A7T8GMY2-F1
#
_cell.length_a   1.000
_cell.length_b   1.000
_cell.length_c   1.000
_cell.angle_alpha   90.00
_cell.angle_beta   90.00
_cell.angle_gamma   90.00
#
_symmetry.space_group_name_H-M   'P 1'
#
loop_
_entity.id
_entity.type
_entity.pdbx_description
1 polymer ?
#
loop_
_entity_poly.entity_id
_entity_poly.type
_entity_poly.pdbx_seq_one_letter_code
_entity_poly.pdbx_strand_id
1 'polypeptide(L)'
;MERDRRVHKTPTEISKQLNVERSTIFRLEKKLDINQGVEGKSGSGGKYKLEPQLICDVIQRAPTTSMRAHAKDHGVYESTVRRAVKVCGG
;
A
#
# COMPACT_ATOMS: atom_id res chain seq x y z
N MET A 1 -11.52 -4.96 38.97
CA MET A 1 -10.43 -5.03 37.96
C MET A 1 -10.44 -6.46 37.41
N GLU A 2 -11.15 -6.65 36.30
CA GLU A 2 -11.37 -7.97 35.69
C GLU A 2 -10.11 -8.37 34.92
N ARG A 3 -9.52 -9.51 35.27
CA ARG A 3 -8.29 -10.00 34.65
C ARG A 3 -8.62 -10.56 33.28
N ASP A 4 -8.12 -9.87 32.26
CA ASP A 4 -8.01 -10.25 30.85
C ASP A 4 -7.74 -11.76 30.70
N ARG A 5 -8.78 -12.56 30.45
CA ARG A 5 -8.66 -13.97 30.07
C ARG A 5 -8.06 -14.03 28.66
N ARG A 6 -6.75 -13.86 28.54
CA ARG A 6 -6.05 -14.21 27.31
C ARG A 6 -6.08 -15.73 27.19
N VAL A 7 -7.06 -16.23 26.45
CA VAL A 7 -7.10 -17.63 26.04
C VAL A 7 -5.83 -17.88 25.23
N HIS A 8 -4.89 -18.63 25.79
CA HIS A 8 -3.70 -19.09 25.09
C HIS A 8 -4.12 -20.13 24.04
N LYS A 9 -4.70 -19.67 22.94
CA LYS A 9 -5.00 -20.50 21.78
C LYS A 9 -3.69 -20.90 21.13
N THR A 10 -3.55 -22.17 20.81
CA THR A 10 -2.39 -22.65 20.07
C THR A 10 -2.40 -22.07 18.64
N PRO A 11 -1.23 -21.92 17.98
CA PRO A 11 -1.16 -21.46 16.59
C PRO A 11 -2.02 -22.28 15.62
N THR A 12 -2.24 -23.56 15.93
CA THR A 12 -3.10 -24.45 15.16
C THR A 12 -4.58 -24.07 15.28
N GLU A 13 -5.04 -23.71 16.47
CA GLU A 13 -6.42 -23.26 16.70
C GLU A 13 -6.69 -21.91 16.07
N ILE A 14 -5.72 -20.99 16.16
CA ILE A 14 -5.79 -19.67 15.52
C ILE A 14 -5.86 -19.82 14.00
N SER A 15 -5.05 -20.73 13.43
CA SER A 15 -5.02 -21.03 11.99
C SER A 15 -6.39 -21.49 11.48
N LYS A 16 -7.01 -22.44 12.19
CA LYS A 16 -8.33 -22.96 11.86
C LYS A 16 -9.43 -21.89 12.04
N GLN A 17 -9.36 -21.10 13.11
CA GLN A 17 -10.39 -20.09 13.39
C GLN A 17 -10.37 -18.93 12.39
N LEU A 18 -9.18 -18.47 12.01
CA LEU A 18 -9.01 -17.32 11.10
C LEU A 18 -8.90 -17.73 9.64
N ASN A 19 -8.86 -19.03 9.34
CA ASN A 19 -8.61 -19.59 8.01
C ASN A 19 -7.35 -19.00 7.37
N VAL A 20 -6.27 -18.93 8.15
CA VAL A 20 -4.97 -18.38 7.75
C VAL A 20 -3.92 -19.46 7.92
N GLU A 21 -2.94 -19.52 7.02
CA GLU A 21 -1.84 -20.48 7.12
C GLU A 21 -1.09 -20.37 8.45
N ARG A 22 -0.73 -21.52 9.02
CA ARG A 22 0.05 -21.61 10.26
C ARG A 22 1.37 -20.83 10.17
N SER A 23 2.00 -20.82 9.00
CA SER A 23 3.23 -20.06 8.72
C SER A 23 3.06 -18.55 8.91
N THR A 24 1.88 -18.01 8.60
CA THR A 24 1.55 -16.58 8.79
C THR A 24 1.41 -16.24 10.27
N ILE A 25 0.79 -17.13 11.05
CA ILE A 25 0.67 -16.96 12.50
C ILE A 25 2.04 -16.98 13.17
N PHE A 26 2.90 -17.95 12.83
CA PHE A 26 4.29 -17.98 13.33
C PHE A 26 5.07 -16.71 13.01
N ARG A 27 4.91 -16.16 11.79
CA ARG A 27 5.56 -14.89 11.41
C ARG A 27 5.05 -13.72 12.24
N LEU A 28 3.75 -13.68 12.55
CA LEU A 28 3.15 -12.64 13.39
C LEU A 28 3.58 -12.78 14.85
N GLU A 29 3.58 -13.98 15.41
CA GLU A 29 4.08 -14.24 16.77
C GLU A 29 5.54 -13.81 16.90
N LYS A 30 6.38 -14.18 15.93
CA LYS A 30 7.79 -13.77 15.91
C LYS A 30 7.96 -12.25 15.83
N LYS A 31 7.11 -11.53 15.08
CA LYS A 31 7.13 -10.06 14.99
C LYS A 31 6.69 -9.39 16.30
N LEU A 32 5.70 -9.96 16.97
CA LEU A 32 5.21 -9.48 18.26
C LEU A 32 6.25 -9.71 19.37
N ASP A 33 6.92 -10.86 19.37
CA ASP A 33 8.00 -11.20 20.31
C ASP A 33 9.15 -10.19 20.26
N ILE A 34 9.55 -9.77 19.06
CA ILE A 34 10.61 -8.78 18.85
C ILE A 34 10.13 -7.32 18.92
N ASN A 35 8.90 -7.06 19.39
CA ASN A 35 8.26 -5.72 19.45
C ASN A 35 8.30 -4.93 18.13
N GLN A 36 8.35 -5.62 16.98
CA GLN A 36 8.50 -4.97 15.67
C GLN A 36 7.15 -4.51 15.07
N GLY A 37 6.06 -4.63 15.82
CA GLY A 37 4.71 -4.29 15.37
C GLY A 37 4.16 -5.28 14.33
N VAL A 38 2.84 -5.31 14.18
CA VAL A 38 2.15 -6.13 13.17
C VAL A 38 2.04 -5.43 11.82
N GLU A 39 2.47 -4.18 11.74
CA GLU A 39 2.36 -3.38 10.53
C GLU A 39 3.15 -4.04 9.39
N GLY A 40 2.47 -4.23 8.26
CA GLY A 40 3.14 -4.62 7.02
C GLY A 40 4.08 -3.48 6.61
N LYS A 41 5.26 -3.81 6.10
CA LYS A 41 6.10 -2.79 5.45
C LYS A 41 5.29 -2.24 4.27
N SER A 42 4.80 -1.01 4.38
CA SER A 42 4.27 -0.27 3.24
C SER A 42 5.33 -0.31 2.16
N GLY A 43 5.02 -0.93 1.03
CA GLY A 43 5.99 -1.19 -0.03
C GLY A 43 6.69 0.12 -0.36
N SER A 44 8.02 0.12 -0.25
CA SER A 44 8.87 1.26 -0.62
C SER A 44 8.85 1.42 -2.14
N GLY A 45 7.78 1.99 -2.67
CA GLY A 45 7.75 2.49 -4.03
C GLY A 45 8.81 3.59 -4.12
N GLY A 46 9.77 3.43 -5.03
CA GLY A 46 10.80 4.45 -5.25
C GLY A 46 10.17 5.83 -5.49
N LYS A 47 10.85 6.88 -5.02
CA LYS A 47 10.41 8.27 -5.23
C LYS A 47 10.14 8.49 -6.71
N TYR A 48 8.94 8.99 -7.04
CA TYR A 48 8.58 9.30 -8.41
C TYR A 48 9.49 10.43 -8.92
N LYS A 49 9.96 10.34 -10.17
CA LYS A 49 10.70 11.42 -10.83
C LYS A 49 9.86 12.71 -10.98
N LEU A 50 8.54 12.58 -10.90
CA LEU A 50 7.59 13.67 -10.96
C LEU A 50 6.51 13.40 -9.91
N GLU A 51 6.25 14.37 -9.03
CA GLU A 51 5.21 14.26 -8.00
C GLU A 51 3.85 14.05 -8.66
N PRO A 52 3.10 12.99 -8.30
CA PRO A 52 1.80 12.68 -8.91
C PRO A 52 0.81 13.85 -8.84
N GLN A 53 0.83 14.62 -7.74
CA GLN A 53 -0.03 15.79 -7.55
C GLN A 53 0.16 16.84 -8.66
N LEU A 54 1.40 17.09 -9.05
CA LEU A 54 1.75 18.10 -10.04
C LEU A 54 1.23 17.71 -11.44
N ILE A 55 1.22 16.41 -11.76
CA ILE A 55 0.61 15.89 -12.98
C ILE A 55 -0.91 16.04 -12.94
N CYS A 56 -1.53 15.82 -11.78
CA CYS A 56 -2.97 15.91 -11.63
C CYS A 56 -3.49 17.34 -11.78
N ASP A 57 -2.79 18.32 -11.22
CA ASP A 57 -3.13 19.74 -11.39
C ASP A 57 -3.10 20.15 -12.87
N VAL A 58 -2.12 19.66 -13.63
CA VAL A 58 -2.01 19.96 -15.06
C VAL A 58 -3.14 19.31 -15.87
N ILE A 59 -3.47 18.05 -15.56
CA ILE A 59 -4.55 17.35 -16.24
C ILE A 59 -5.91 17.98 -15.92
N GLN A 60 -6.13 18.43 -14.68
CA GLN A 60 -7.35 19.15 -14.29
C GLN A 60 -7.51 20.48 -15.03
N ARG A 61 -6.41 21.20 -15.30
CA ARG A 61 -6.43 22.45 -16.08
C ARG A 61 -6.69 22.22 -17.58
N ALA A 62 -6.36 21.04 -18.11
CA ALA A 62 -6.55 20.71 -19.52
C ALA A 62 -7.00 19.25 -19.70
N PRO A 63 -8.27 18.93 -19.35
CA PRO A 63 -8.77 17.55 -19.33
C PRO A 63 -8.99 16.96 -20.72
N THR A 64 -9.08 17.79 -21.75
CA THR A 64 -9.24 17.38 -23.15
C THR A 64 -7.92 17.03 -23.84
N THR A 65 -6.79 17.37 -23.22
CA THR A 65 -5.46 17.12 -23.76
C THR A 65 -5.07 15.64 -23.57
N SER A 66 -4.53 15.02 -24.62
CA SER A 66 -4.12 13.61 -24.56
C SER A 66 -3.00 13.36 -23.55
N MET A 67 -2.98 12.17 -22.92
CA MET A 67 -1.89 11.77 -22.00
C MET A 67 -0.50 11.86 -22.63
N ARG A 68 -0.40 11.60 -23.95
CA ARG A 68 0.87 11.68 -24.70
C ARG A 68 1.38 13.11 -24.84
N ALA A 69 0.48 14.08 -24.99
CA ALA A 69 0.85 15.50 -25.03
C ALA A 69 1.36 15.97 -23.66
N HIS A 70 0.64 15.65 -22.58
CA HIS A 70 1.10 15.88 -21.20
C HIS A 70 2.46 15.24 -20.92
N ALA A 71 2.67 14.00 -21.37
CA ALA A 71 3.95 13.31 -21.22
C ALA A 71 5.11 14.06 -21.90
N LYS A 72 4.88 14.57 -23.11
CA LYS A 72 5.86 15.34 -23.87
C LYS A 72 6.19 16.67 -23.18
N ASP A 73 5.17 17.40 -22.73
CA ASP A 73 5.34 18.73 -22.12
C ASP A 73 6.12 18.65 -20.80
N HIS A 74 5.94 17.55 -20.06
CA HIS A 74 6.61 17.33 -18.77
C HIS A 74 7.88 16.46 -18.86
N GLY A 75 8.28 16.02 -20.06
CA GLY A 75 9.46 15.17 -20.24
C GLY A 75 9.37 13.82 -19.50
N VAL A 76 8.16 13.29 -19.34
CA VAL A 76 7.90 12.00 -18.67
C VAL A 76 7.33 10.98 -19.63
N TYR A 77 7.30 9.71 -19.23
CA TYR A 77 6.62 8.68 -20.00
C TYR A 77 5.10 8.79 -19.84
N GLU A 78 4.35 8.41 -20.89
CA GLU A 78 2.89 8.32 -20.86
C GLU A 78 2.41 7.41 -19.71
N SER A 79 3.16 6.36 -19.40
CA SER A 79 2.88 5.46 -18.27
C SER A 79 2.89 6.17 -16.92
N THR A 80 3.76 7.17 -16.72
CA THR A 80 3.79 8.01 -15.51
C THR A 80 2.52 8.86 -15.42
N VAL A 81 2.12 9.49 -16.53
CA VAL A 81 0.90 10.29 -16.62
C VAL A 81 -0.34 9.44 -16.33
N ARG A 82 -0.47 8.28 -16.98
CA ARG A 82 -1.56 7.32 -16.76
C ARG A 82 -1.66 6.89 -15.29
N ARG A 83 -0.52 6.67 -14.64
CA ARG A 83 -0.48 6.26 -13.23
C ARG A 83 -0.91 7.39 -12.30
N ALA A 84 -0.50 8.63 -12.57
CA ALA A 84 -0.94 9.79 -11.82
C ALA A 84 -2.45 10.01 -11.95
N VAL A 85 -3.01 9.90 -13.17
CA VAL A 85 -4.47 9.95 -13.39
C VAL A 85 -5.19 8.90 -12.55
N LYS A 86 -4.70 7.66 -12.52
CA LYS A 86 -5.29 6.60 -11.69
C LYS A 86 -5.25 6.88 -10.19
N VAL A 87 -4.22 7.58 -9.71
CA VAL A 87 -4.08 7.95 -8.30
C VAL A 87 -5.03 9.10 -7.95
N CYS A 88 -5.28 10.03 -8.87
CA CYS A 88 -6.11 11.20 -8.61
C CYS A 88 -7.60 11.02 -8.94
N GLY A 89 -7.96 10.04 -9.75
CA GLY A 89 -9.35 9.67 -10.04
C GLY A 89 -9.88 8.50 -9.20
N GLY A 90 -9.09 8.00 -8.25
CA GLY A 90 -9.45 6.91 -7.34
C GLY A 90 -9.82 7.41 -5.95
#